data_AF-A0A7J2SXA4-F1
#
_entry.id   AF-A0A7J2SXA4-F1
#
_cell.length_a   1.000
_cell.length_b   1.000
_cell.length_c   1.000
_cell.angle_alpha   90.00
_cell.angle_beta   90.00
_cell.angle_gamma   90.00
#
_symmetry.space_group_name_H-M   'P 1'
#
loop_
_entity.id
_entity.type
_entity.pdbx_description
1 polymer ?
#
loop_
_entity_poly.entity_id
_entity_poly.type
_entity_poly.pdbx_seq_one_letter_code
_entity_poly.pdbx_strand_id
1 'polypeptide(L)'
;MAMSDLGPDAGALDLRSMALRLYDAGFNVVPVDRSKRPLSSWSATRRIDRGALERLVQSATGIAIVGGPANPGGDEGQFLIIFDVDNPARATARSPTLRSLLDRTLAWMTGPRCPRCGDKHLVVLEEGRRWRCRMCGHEFSIDDNPPRGIAAMAVIDAADFAAYLSGTVRSDDVEIIATNYELIPPSLHPSGLRYEWMRNGARAIIHLSGVEIRRLLDELGLRRSADSIPGRAPAGELRRLPEGTADRMVELLRQIYRPGHHQFTWLYVSGWLAKERVDPRDAARVLVQLYNEHRDEEGDPLRNRATALVHSYRKAGIDLGPYAADLEDILGTSVSGLEREPFDATESLKGISGLEEIALSVLGDPESARIFRAELAALLHPEGREGGAARTLVNDAERGLVGGAIDLKRGLYIVANTNVWKVYLAEAARDEGDPDRQELRLTREILVGAPERVTIRANPLSNEITYEIAWRSYLGPIQLSGSATDIVNRMTALGLVVDRNLAASAIAKLMEAYHASGRARLVSEVDAPG
;
A
#
# COMPACT_ATOMS: atom_id res chain seq x y z
N MET A 1 -35.59 -5.80 16.57
CA MET A 1 -36.22 -5.10 15.43
C MET A 1 -35.94 -5.94 14.19
N ALA A 2 -36.92 -6.19 13.32
CA ALA A 2 -36.71 -7.05 12.17
C ALA A 2 -35.80 -6.35 11.13
N MET A 3 -34.81 -7.06 10.59
CA MET A 3 -33.90 -6.55 9.55
C MET A 3 -34.61 -6.18 8.22
N SER A 4 -35.90 -6.53 8.10
CA SER A 4 -36.78 -6.17 6.99
C SER A 4 -36.88 -4.66 6.75
N ASP A 5 -36.61 -3.84 7.78
CA ASP A 5 -36.81 -2.39 7.73
C ASP A 5 -35.52 -1.61 7.37
N LEU A 6 -34.44 -2.32 7.03
CA LEU A 6 -33.14 -1.74 6.66
C LEU A 6 -32.81 -1.87 5.16
N GLY A 7 -33.56 -2.69 4.43
CA GLY A 7 -33.27 -3.09 3.05
C GLY A 7 -34.12 -2.37 1.99
N PRO A 8 -34.22 -2.92 0.76
CA PRO A 8 -34.92 -2.29 -0.36
C PRO A 8 -36.42 -2.05 -0.10
N ASP A 9 -37.01 -2.75 0.87
CA ASP A 9 -38.44 -2.67 1.22
C ASP A 9 -38.72 -1.59 2.31
N ALA A 10 -37.69 -0.93 2.85
CA ALA A 10 -37.81 0.03 3.97
C ALA A 10 -38.51 1.37 3.63
N GLY A 11 -38.92 1.57 2.37
CA GLY A 11 -39.39 2.86 1.87
C GLY A 11 -38.27 3.89 1.69
N ALA A 12 -38.54 5.02 1.03
CA ALA A 12 -37.56 6.09 0.85
C ALA A 12 -37.32 6.83 2.18
N LEU A 13 -36.35 6.35 2.96
CA LEU A 13 -35.91 7.00 4.19
C LEU A 13 -34.88 8.09 3.86
N ASP A 14 -35.00 9.24 4.51
CA ASP A 14 -33.95 10.25 4.47
C ASP A 14 -32.68 9.77 5.22
N LEU A 15 -31.56 10.42 4.95
CA LEU A 15 -30.24 10.03 5.48
C LEU A 15 -30.22 9.96 7.02
N ARG A 16 -30.85 10.92 7.70
CA ARG A 16 -30.89 10.98 9.16
C ARG A 16 -31.74 9.85 9.71
N SER A 17 -32.92 9.65 9.17
CA SER A 17 -33.81 8.54 9.56
C SER A 17 -33.13 7.18 9.41
N MET A 18 -32.42 6.95 8.30
CA MET A 18 -31.68 5.71 8.08
C MET A 18 -30.53 5.55 9.08
N ALA A 19 -29.71 6.59 9.29
CA ALA A 19 -28.57 6.56 10.20
C ALA A 19 -28.99 6.20 11.63
N LEU A 20 -30.05 6.85 12.14
CA LEU A 20 -30.55 6.60 13.49
C LEU A 20 -31.17 5.20 13.61
N ARG A 21 -31.88 4.72 12.59
CA ARG A 21 -32.42 3.35 12.58
C ARG A 21 -31.33 2.28 12.63
N LEU A 22 -30.26 2.44 11.84
CA LEU A 22 -29.12 1.52 11.86
C LEU A 22 -28.40 1.55 13.20
N TYR A 23 -28.19 2.75 13.74
CA TYR A 23 -27.60 2.90 15.07
C TYR A 23 -28.48 2.22 16.14
N ASP A 24 -29.78 2.41 16.10
CA ASP A 24 -30.72 1.79 17.06
C ASP A 24 -30.80 0.27 16.89
N ALA A 25 -30.56 -0.22 15.67
CA ALA A 25 -30.44 -1.63 15.37
C ALA A 25 -29.09 -2.23 15.80
N GLY A 26 -28.15 -1.43 16.30
CA GLY A 26 -26.86 -1.88 16.86
C GLY A 26 -25.65 -1.67 15.95
N PHE A 27 -25.81 -1.11 14.76
CA PHE A 27 -24.72 -0.93 13.81
C PHE A 27 -23.76 0.20 14.17
N ASN A 28 -22.50 0.06 13.75
CA ASN A 28 -21.49 1.09 13.84
C ASN A 28 -21.58 2.06 12.66
N VAL A 29 -22.33 3.14 12.86
CA VAL A 29 -22.63 4.13 11.83
C VAL A 29 -21.66 5.31 11.91
N VAL A 30 -21.08 5.70 10.76
CA VAL A 30 -20.19 6.86 10.64
C VAL A 30 -20.76 7.84 9.60
N PRO A 31 -21.11 9.08 10.01
CA PRO A 31 -21.47 10.14 9.07
C PRO A 31 -20.26 10.60 8.25
N VAL A 32 -20.47 10.82 6.95
CA VAL A 32 -19.41 11.23 6.02
C VAL A 32 -19.79 12.46 5.20
N ASP A 33 -18.77 13.21 4.77
CA ASP A 33 -18.89 14.31 3.83
C ASP A 33 -18.99 13.85 2.36
N ARG A 34 -19.06 14.82 1.45
CA ARG A 34 -19.22 14.59 0.01
C ARG A 34 -18.01 13.93 -0.63
N SER A 35 -16.85 14.04 0.01
CA SER A 35 -15.60 13.40 -0.39
C SER A 35 -15.41 12.03 0.27
N LYS A 36 -16.46 11.46 0.89
CA LYS A 36 -16.45 10.19 1.63
C LYS A 36 -15.55 10.20 2.87
N ARG A 37 -15.21 11.39 3.40
CA ARG A 37 -14.39 11.51 4.60
C ARG A 37 -15.29 11.51 5.84
N PRO A 38 -14.91 10.83 6.92
CA PRO A 38 -15.70 10.77 8.13
C PRO A 38 -15.72 12.14 8.83
N LEU A 39 -16.88 12.51 9.37
CA LEU A 39 -17.06 13.77 10.10
C LEU A 39 -16.59 13.70 11.56
N SER A 40 -16.13 12.53 12.01
CA SER A 40 -15.53 12.32 13.31
C SER A 40 -14.47 11.21 13.24
N SER A 41 -13.63 11.10 14.28
CA SER A 41 -12.89 9.86 14.52
C SER A 41 -13.87 8.68 14.62
N TRP A 42 -13.45 7.52 14.14
CA TRP A 42 -14.23 6.29 14.16
C TRP A 42 -13.35 5.12 14.62
N SER A 43 -13.98 4.01 15.01
CA SER A 43 -13.29 2.79 15.45
C SER A 43 -14.10 1.57 15.06
N ALA A 44 -13.45 0.47 14.68
CA ALA A 44 -14.10 -0.81 14.42
C ALA A 44 -14.69 -1.47 15.68
N THR A 45 -14.16 -1.13 16.86
CA THR A 45 -14.54 -1.73 18.15
C THR A 45 -15.38 -0.82 19.03
N ARG A 46 -15.56 0.45 18.63
CA ARG A 46 -16.32 1.42 19.40
C ARG A 46 -17.19 2.28 18.49
N ARG A 47 -18.48 2.31 18.81
CA ARG A 47 -19.48 3.17 18.17
C ARG A 47 -19.34 4.60 18.70
N ILE A 48 -19.60 5.57 17.83
CA ILE A 48 -19.72 6.97 18.26
C ILE A 48 -20.93 7.13 19.20
N ASP A 49 -20.91 8.19 20.02
CA ASP A 49 -22.04 8.52 20.88
C ASP A 49 -23.30 8.86 20.06
N ARG A 50 -24.48 8.50 20.56
CA ARG A 50 -25.76 8.75 19.88
C ARG A 50 -26.01 10.23 19.64
N GLY A 51 -25.77 11.06 20.66
CA GLY A 51 -25.94 12.51 20.55
C GLY A 51 -24.96 13.12 19.55
N ALA A 52 -23.73 12.59 19.48
CA ALA A 52 -22.78 12.97 18.44
C ALA A 52 -23.26 12.58 17.04
N LEU A 53 -23.76 11.36 16.84
CA LEU A 53 -24.35 10.93 15.57
C LEU A 53 -25.50 11.85 15.13
N GLU A 54 -26.44 12.15 16.03
CA GLU A 54 -27.61 13.01 15.77
C GLU A 54 -27.22 14.43 15.32
N ARG A 55 -26.10 14.97 15.82
CA ARG A 55 -25.56 16.26 15.39
C ARG A 55 -24.84 16.14 14.04
N LEU A 56 -23.93 15.19 13.91
CA LEU A 56 -23.06 15.05 12.73
C LEU A 56 -23.84 14.68 11.46
N VAL A 57 -24.90 13.87 11.59
CA VAL A 57 -25.70 13.48 10.42
C VAL A 57 -26.44 14.64 9.77
N GLN A 58 -26.63 15.77 10.48
CA GLN A 58 -27.29 16.96 9.93
C GLN A 58 -26.45 17.65 8.86
N SER A 59 -25.12 17.55 8.94
CA SER A 59 -24.18 18.11 7.96
C SER A 59 -23.62 17.05 7.00
N ALA A 60 -24.01 15.79 7.17
CA ALA A 60 -23.52 14.68 6.36
C ALA A 60 -24.21 14.61 5.00
N THR A 61 -23.46 14.19 3.99
CA THR A 61 -24.00 13.84 2.66
C THR A 61 -24.10 12.33 2.45
N GLY A 62 -23.55 11.56 3.40
CA GLY A 62 -23.64 10.11 3.43
C GLY A 62 -23.45 9.55 4.83
N ILE A 63 -23.71 8.25 4.96
CA ILE A 63 -23.42 7.41 6.11
C ILE A 63 -22.69 6.15 5.64
N ALA A 64 -21.81 5.66 6.49
CA ALA A 64 -21.09 4.42 6.30
C ALA A 64 -21.32 3.46 7.46
N ILE A 65 -21.15 2.17 7.19
CA ILE A 65 -21.08 1.12 8.21
C ILE A 65 -19.64 0.69 8.36
N VAL A 66 -19.16 0.62 9.60
CA VAL A 66 -17.82 0.10 9.92
C VAL A 66 -17.91 -1.41 10.10
N GLY A 67 -17.07 -2.16 9.39
CA GLY A 67 -16.85 -3.58 9.65
C GLY A 67 -16.21 -3.81 11.03
N GLY A 68 -16.39 -5.01 11.56
CA GLY A 68 -15.80 -5.43 12.82
C GLY A 68 -16.85 -5.77 13.89
N PRO A 69 -16.41 -5.88 15.15
CA PRO A 69 -17.22 -6.46 16.22
C PRO A 69 -18.23 -5.47 16.82
N ALA A 70 -18.11 -4.16 16.58
CA ALA A 70 -19.04 -3.18 17.16
C ALA A 70 -20.39 -3.10 16.41
N ASN A 71 -20.94 -4.24 16.02
CA ASN A 71 -22.16 -4.40 15.21
C ASN A 71 -23.07 -5.47 15.84
N PRO A 72 -24.31 -5.68 15.34
CA PRO A 72 -25.19 -6.72 15.85
C PRO A 72 -24.51 -8.10 15.84
N GLY A 73 -24.62 -8.83 16.96
CA GLY A 73 -23.92 -10.11 17.18
C GLY A 73 -22.50 -9.99 17.73
N GLY A 74 -21.95 -8.77 17.82
CA GLY A 74 -20.60 -8.51 18.35
C GLY A 74 -20.31 -9.10 19.72
N ASP A 75 -21.25 -8.91 20.65
CA ASP A 75 -21.16 -9.43 22.02
C ASP A 75 -21.24 -10.97 22.07
N GLU A 76 -21.71 -11.60 20.99
CA GLU A 76 -21.76 -13.06 20.80
C GLU A 76 -20.53 -13.60 20.07
N GLY A 77 -19.51 -12.76 19.87
CA GLY A 77 -18.29 -13.13 19.16
C GLY A 77 -18.44 -13.15 17.65
N GLN A 78 -19.35 -12.36 17.09
CA GLN A 78 -19.52 -12.21 15.65
C GLN A 78 -18.88 -10.93 15.10
N PHE A 79 -18.45 -10.98 13.84
CA PHE A 79 -17.84 -9.87 13.13
C PHE A 79 -18.64 -9.56 11.87
N LEU A 80 -19.07 -8.30 11.72
CA LEU A 80 -19.63 -7.82 10.46
C LEU A 80 -18.49 -7.57 9.47
N ILE A 81 -18.58 -8.14 8.28
CA ILE A 81 -17.69 -7.88 7.16
C ILE A 81 -18.47 -7.32 5.98
N ILE A 82 -17.80 -6.53 5.14
CA ILE A 82 -18.41 -5.89 3.97
C ILE A 82 -17.58 -6.23 2.74
N PHE A 83 -18.24 -6.70 1.69
CA PHE A 83 -17.62 -6.92 0.39
C PHE A 83 -17.83 -5.67 -0.45
N ASP A 84 -16.77 -4.99 -0.90
CA ASP A 84 -16.81 -3.96 -1.95
C ASP A 84 -16.30 -4.57 -3.25
N VAL A 85 -17.18 -4.64 -4.25
CA VAL A 85 -16.96 -5.32 -5.53
C VAL A 85 -16.92 -4.28 -6.64
N ASP A 86 -15.71 -3.97 -7.11
CA ASP A 86 -15.44 -2.95 -8.12
C ASP A 86 -15.96 -3.35 -9.51
N ASN A 87 -15.81 -4.63 -9.87
CA ASN A 87 -16.29 -5.19 -11.13
C ASN A 87 -17.11 -6.47 -10.88
N PRO A 88 -18.43 -6.33 -10.64
CA PRO A 88 -19.28 -7.47 -10.27
C PRO A 88 -19.34 -8.57 -11.33
N ALA A 89 -19.33 -8.21 -12.62
CA ALA A 89 -19.38 -9.19 -13.70
C ALA A 89 -18.14 -10.09 -13.69
N ARG A 90 -16.94 -9.49 -13.57
CA ARG A 90 -15.68 -10.23 -13.51
C ARG A 90 -15.54 -11.02 -12.20
N ALA A 91 -15.86 -10.40 -11.07
CA ALA A 91 -15.74 -11.03 -9.76
C ALA A 91 -16.65 -12.25 -9.61
N THR A 92 -17.93 -12.12 -9.98
CA THR A 92 -18.91 -13.23 -9.85
C THR A 92 -18.73 -14.33 -10.90
N ALA A 93 -18.10 -14.03 -12.04
CA ALA A 93 -17.69 -15.06 -12.99
C ALA A 93 -16.56 -15.94 -12.43
N ARG A 94 -15.67 -15.36 -11.60
CA ARG A 94 -14.56 -16.07 -10.94
C ARG A 94 -15.00 -16.79 -9.67
N SER A 95 -15.97 -16.25 -8.93
CA SER A 95 -16.45 -16.81 -7.67
C SER A 95 -17.97 -17.04 -7.70
N PRO A 96 -18.41 -18.29 -7.93
CA PRO A 96 -19.80 -18.69 -7.72
C PRO A 96 -20.28 -18.47 -6.28
N THR A 97 -19.36 -18.58 -5.30
CA THR A 97 -19.68 -18.33 -3.88
C THR A 97 -20.01 -16.86 -3.65
N LEU A 98 -19.23 -15.93 -4.20
CA LEU A 98 -19.54 -14.51 -4.17
C LEU A 98 -20.87 -14.19 -4.86
N ARG A 99 -21.16 -14.82 -6.02
CA ARG A 99 -22.46 -14.65 -6.69
C ARG A 99 -23.61 -15.04 -5.76
N SER A 100 -23.54 -16.23 -5.16
CA SER A 100 -24.54 -16.72 -4.21
C SER A 100 -24.70 -15.80 -3.00
N LEU A 101 -23.59 -15.29 -2.45
CA LEU A 101 -23.60 -14.32 -1.36
C LEU A 101 -24.37 -13.05 -1.75
N LEU A 102 -24.04 -12.44 -2.89
CA LEU A 102 -24.67 -11.21 -3.37
C LEU A 102 -26.18 -11.37 -3.63
N ASP A 103 -26.65 -12.57 -3.94
CA ASP A 103 -28.08 -12.84 -4.15
C ASP A 103 -28.85 -13.04 -2.82
N ARG A 104 -28.16 -13.41 -1.74
CA ARG A 104 -28.79 -13.87 -0.49
C ARG A 104 -28.70 -12.89 0.68
N THR A 105 -27.83 -11.89 0.58
CA THR A 105 -27.58 -10.92 1.65
C THR A 105 -27.97 -9.50 1.27
N LEU A 106 -28.06 -8.61 2.26
CA LEU A 106 -28.25 -7.18 2.00
C LEU A 106 -27.07 -6.63 1.20
N ALA A 107 -27.35 -6.23 -0.04
CA ALA A 107 -26.38 -5.71 -1.00
C ALA A 107 -26.92 -4.43 -1.65
N TRP A 108 -26.03 -3.58 -2.14
CA TRP A 108 -26.36 -2.29 -2.74
C TRP A 108 -25.39 -1.93 -3.86
N MET A 109 -25.86 -1.09 -4.77
CA MET A 109 -25.08 -0.54 -5.87
C MET A 109 -24.29 0.69 -5.42
N THR A 110 -23.02 0.78 -5.85
CA THR A 110 -22.09 1.86 -5.53
C THR A 110 -21.90 2.82 -6.72
N GLY A 111 -20.77 3.49 -6.88
CA GLY A 111 -20.54 4.41 -8.01
C GLY A 111 -20.60 3.74 -9.40
N PRO A 112 -20.80 4.53 -10.48
CA PRO A 112 -20.74 4.01 -11.83
C PRO A 112 -19.31 3.63 -12.23
N ARG A 113 -19.19 2.82 -13.28
CA ARG A 113 -17.95 2.39 -13.93
C ARG A 113 -18.03 2.72 -15.41
N CYS A 114 -16.88 2.98 -16.03
CA CYS A 114 -16.85 3.25 -17.46
C CYS A 114 -17.40 2.05 -18.26
N PRO A 115 -18.43 2.21 -19.12
CA PRO A 115 -18.98 1.11 -19.92
C PRO A 115 -17.96 0.49 -20.89
N ARG A 116 -16.93 1.26 -21.27
CA ARG A 116 -15.90 0.83 -22.22
C ARG A 116 -14.78 0.01 -21.59
N CYS A 117 -14.24 0.45 -20.45
CA CYS A 117 -13.06 -0.18 -19.83
C CYS A 117 -13.25 -0.62 -18.38
N GLY A 118 -14.41 -0.36 -17.78
CA GLY A 118 -14.72 -0.73 -16.39
C GLY A 118 -14.05 0.12 -15.31
N ASP A 119 -13.26 1.13 -15.67
CA ASP A 119 -12.55 1.97 -14.71
C ASP A 119 -13.51 2.79 -13.83
N LYS A 120 -13.14 2.98 -12.56
CA LYS A 120 -13.93 3.68 -11.54
C LYS A 120 -13.58 5.16 -11.37
N HIS A 121 -12.47 5.63 -11.95
CA HIS A 121 -11.99 6.99 -11.83
C HIS A 121 -12.59 7.85 -12.93
N LEU A 122 -13.61 8.62 -12.54
CA LEU A 122 -14.40 9.43 -13.46
C LEU A 122 -14.22 10.92 -13.17
N VAL A 123 -14.26 11.72 -14.23
CA VAL A 123 -14.48 13.17 -14.15
C VAL A 123 -15.98 13.40 -14.28
N VAL A 124 -16.57 14.11 -13.32
CA VAL A 124 -17.99 14.49 -13.38
C VAL A 124 -18.14 15.68 -14.33
N LEU A 125 -18.92 15.49 -15.39
CA LEU A 125 -19.25 16.56 -16.36
C LEU A 125 -20.58 17.21 -16.02
N GLU A 126 -21.55 16.40 -15.58
CA GLU A 126 -22.84 16.83 -15.05
C GLU A 126 -23.18 15.92 -13.87
N GLU A 127 -23.46 16.51 -12.71
CA GLU A 127 -23.63 15.76 -11.47
C GLU A 127 -24.75 14.72 -11.59
N GLY A 128 -24.45 13.46 -11.25
CA GLY A 128 -25.42 12.37 -11.28
C GLY A 128 -25.85 11.95 -12.68
N ARG A 129 -25.36 12.59 -13.74
CA ARG A 129 -25.86 12.38 -15.10
C ARG A 129 -24.81 12.10 -16.16
N ARG A 130 -23.67 12.80 -16.17
CA ARG A 130 -22.64 12.66 -17.22
C ARG A 130 -21.23 12.61 -16.65
N TRP A 131 -20.43 11.71 -17.22
CA TRP A 131 -19.06 11.47 -16.78
C TRP A 131 -18.10 11.25 -17.94
N ARG A 132 -16.83 11.52 -17.71
CA ARG A 132 -15.71 11.15 -18.60
C ARG A 132 -14.77 10.21 -17.85
N CYS A 133 -14.44 9.07 -18.45
CA CYS A 133 -13.45 8.15 -17.91
C CYS A 133 -12.04 8.76 -17.95
N ARG A 134 -11.31 8.74 -16.82
CA ARG A 134 -9.92 9.24 -16.78
C ARG A 134 -8.94 8.34 -17.54
N MET A 135 -9.22 7.04 -17.60
CA MET A 135 -8.31 6.07 -18.21
C MET A 135 -8.40 6.01 -19.74
N CYS A 136 -9.61 6.11 -20.31
CA CYS A 136 -9.80 5.94 -21.76
C CYS A 136 -10.48 7.13 -22.45
N GLY A 137 -10.78 8.21 -21.71
CA GLY A 137 -11.42 9.42 -22.23
C GLY A 137 -12.88 9.25 -22.65
N HIS A 138 -13.47 8.05 -22.53
CA HIS A 138 -14.85 7.81 -22.94
C HIS A 138 -15.83 8.61 -22.10
N GLU A 139 -16.63 9.44 -22.76
CA GLU A 139 -17.79 10.12 -22.17
C GLU A 139 -19.03 9.26 -22.26
N PHE A 140 -19.80 9.23 -21.18
CA PHE A 140 -21.07 8.51 -21.08
C PHE A 140 -21.98 9.20 -20.06
N SER A 141 -23.24 8.80 -20.08
CA SER A 141 -24.31 9.34 -19.26
C SER A 141 -25.03 8.25 -18.46
N ILE A 142 -25.93 8.65 -17.58
CA ILE A 142 -26.78 7.70 -16.85
C ILE A 142 -27.74 6.96 -17.78
N ASP A 143 -28.14 7.59 -18.89
CA ASP A 143 -29.04 7.03 -19.89
C ASP A 143 -28.38 5.87 -20.67
N ASP A 144 -27.03 5.80 -20.67
CA ASP A 144 -26.27 4.66 -21.20
C ASP A 144 -26.28 3.44 -20.28
N ASN A 145 -26.98 3.52 -19.13
CA ASN A 145 -27.08 2.49 -18.10
C ASN A 145 -25.70 1.92 -17.71
N PRO A 146 -24.76 2.76 -17.23
CA PRO A 146 -23.40 2.33 -16.97
C PRO A 146 -23.35 1.26 -15.87
N PRO A 147 -22.42 0.29 -15.96
CA PRO A 147 -22.20 -0.67 -14.88
C PRO A 147 -21.91 0.05 -13.56
N ARG A 148 -22.30 -0.57 -12.45
CA ARG A 148 -22.02 -0.07 -11.09
C ARG A 148 -21.21 -1.10 -10.31
N GLY A 149 -20.41 -0.62 -9.37
CA GLY A 149 -19.88 -1.50 -8.32
C GLY A 149 -21.02 -1.99 -7.42
N ILE A 150 -20.77 -3.06 -6.67
CA ILE A 150 -21.72 -3.62 -5.69
C ILE A 150 -21.02 -3.74 -4.36
N ALA A 151 -21.70 -3.43 -3.27
CA ALA A 151 -21.26 -3.80 -1.95
C ALA A 151 -22.30 -4.64 -1.20
N ALA A 152 -21.85 -5.47 -0.26
CA ALA A 152 -22.71 -6.40 0.46
C ALA A 152 -22.21 -6.70 1.87
N MET A 153 -23.11 -6.92 2.81
CA MET A 153 -22.76 -7.27 4.20
C MET A 153 -22.83 -8.79 4.44
N ALA A 154 -21.96 -9.30 5.30
CA ALA A 154 -22.07 -10.64 5.87
C ALA A 154 -21.55 -10.66 7.31
N VAL A 155 -21.88 -11.70 8.06
CA VAL A 155 -21.35 -11.93 9.41
C VAL A 155 -20.51 -13.20 9.42
N ILE A 156 -19.41 -13.20 10.16
CA ILE A 156 -18.59 -14.39 10.44
C ILE A 156 -18.29 -14.49 11.94
N ASP A 157 -17.89 -15.66 12.41
CA ASP A 157 -17.48 -15.86 13.80
C ASP A 157 -16.07 -15.32 14.05
N ALA A 158 -15.76 -14.90 15.29
CA ALA A 158 -14.46 -14.38 15.69
C ALA A 158 -13.32 -15.38 15.42
N ALA A 159 -13.60 -16.68 15.54
CA ALA A 159 -12.62 -17.73 15.23
C ALA A 159 -12.28 -17.75 13.72
N ASP A 160 -13.29 -17.63 12.85
CA ASP A 160 -13.10 -17.57 11.40
C ASP A 160 -12.47 -16.24 10.98
N PHE A 161 -12.83 -15.14 11.64
CA PHE A 161 -12.13 -13.86 11.50
C PHE A 161 -10.64 -14.05 11.81
N ALA A 162 -10.29 -14.53 13.01
CA ALA A 162 -8.90 -14.72 13.39
C ALA A 162 -8.15 -15.71 12.46
N ALA A 163 -8.83 -16.74 11.96
CA ALA A 163 -8.24 -17.73 11.06
C ALA A 163 -8.00 -17.20 9.63
N TYR A 164 -8.88 -16.35 9.12
CA TYR A 164 -8.91 -16.01 7.70
C TYR A 164 -8.71 -14.52 7.39
N LEU A 165 -9.02 -13.62 8.32
CA LEU A 165 -9.03 -12.16 8.15
C LEU A 165 -8.30 -11.45 9.30
N SER A 166 -7.14 -10.85 9.03
CA SER A 166 -6.40 -10.00 10.01
C SER A 166 -6.64 -8.50 9.81
N GLY A 167 -7.75 -8.15 9.15
CA GLY A 167 -8.07 -6.81 8.66
C GLY A 167 -8.63 -6.88 7.25
N THR A 168 -8.77 -5.72 6.60
CA THR A 168 -9.27 -5.63 5.22
C THR A 168 -8.34 -6.36 4.23
N VAL A 169 -8.90 -7.26 3.43
CA VAL A 169 -8.16 -7.99 2.37
C VAL A 169 -8.67 -7.57 0.99
N ARG A 170 -7.78 -7.43 0.02
CA ARG A 170 -8.11 -6.89 -1.32
C ARG A 170 -7.52 -7.72 -2.45
N SER A 171 -8.30 -7.82 -3.52
CA SER A 171 -7.91 -8.31 -4.84
C SER A 171 -8.14 -7.19 -5.86
N ASP A 172 -7.85 -7.46 -7.14
CA ASP A 172 -8.09 -6.49 -8.22
C ASP A 172 -9.57 -6.10 -8.39
N ASP A 173 -10.50 -6.94 -7.91
CA ASP A 173 -11.94 -6.81 -8.16
C ASP A 173 -12.81 -6.68 -6.92
N VAL A 174 -12.30 -7.16 -5.79
CA VAL A 174 -13.05 -7.31 -4.54
C VAL A 174 -12.16 -6.93 -3.37
N GLU A 175 -12.68 -6.07 -2.51
CA GLU A 175 -12.16 -5.76 -1.19
C GLU A 175 -13.13 -6.31 -0.13
N ILE A 176 -12.62 -7.11 0.81
CA ILE A 176 -13.36 -7.61 1.97
C ILE A 176 -12.95 -6.75 3.15
N ILE A 177 -13.80 -5.80 3.50
CA ILE A 177 -13.65 -4.83 4.56
C ILE A 177 -14.04 -5.46 5.90
N ALA A 178 -13.06 -5.53 6.80
CA ALA A 178 -13.20 -6.18 8.10
C ALA A 178 -13.06 -5.20 9.28
N THR A 179 -12.28 -4.14 9.11
CA THR A 179 -11.98 -3.13 10.14
C THR A 179 -12.02 -1.70 9.58
N ASN A 180 -12.55 -1.53 8.37
CA ASN A 180 -12.76 -0.24 7.71
C ASN A 180 -14.27 -0.02 7.48
N TYR A 181 -14.66 1.05 6.80
CA TYR A 181 -16.05 1.38 6.54
C TYR A 181 -16.40 1.39 5.05
N GLU A 182 -17.67 1.13 4.73
CA GLU A 182 -18.23 1.31 3.38
C GLU A 182 -19.50 2.15 3.46
N LEU A 183 -19.68 3.04 2.48
CA LEU A 183 -20.88 3.88 2.37
C LEU A 183 -22.08 3.01 1.97
N ILE A 184 -23.23 3.31 2.56
CA ILE A 184 -24.46 2.55 2.33
C ILE A 184 -25.61 3.46 1.86
N PRO A 185 -26.71 2.92 1.32
CA PRO A 185 -27.88 3.72 0.99
C PRO A 185 -28.44 4.47 2.22
N PRO A 186 -28.98 5.70 2.07
CA PRO A 186 -29.17 6.45 0.82
C PRO A 186 -28.03 7.45 0.50
N SER A 187 -26.78 7.16 0.90
CA SER A 187 -25.64 8.08 0.77
C SER A 187 -25.40 8.59 -0.65
N LEU A 188 -24.86 9.80 -0.79
CA LEU A 188 -24.45 10.37 -2.06
C LEU A 188 -23.01 9.95 -2.43
N HIS A 189 -22.84 9.33 -3.59
CA HIS A 189 -21.54 9.02 -4.17
C HIS A 189 -20.93 10.30 -4.80
N PRO A 190 -19.59 10.48 -4.82
CA PRO A 190 -18.93 11.62 -5.47
C PRO A 190 -19.26 11.81 -6.96
N SER A 191 -19.81 10.79 -7.62
CA SER A 191 -20.30 10.89 -9.00
C SER A 191 -21.64 11.63 -9.12
N GLY A 192 -22.31 11.93 -7.99
CA GLY A 192 -23.66 12.47 -7.90
C GLY A 192 -24.78 11.43 -7.88
N LEU A 193 -24.46 10.14 -8.01
CA LEU A 193 -25.45 9.06 -7.85
C LEU A 193 -25.62 8.68 -6.38
N ARG A 194 -26.79 8.19 -5.99
CA ARG A 194 -26.99 7.62 -4.65
C ARG A 194 -26.60 6.16 -4.61
N TYR A 195 -26.09 5.72 -3.47
CA TYR A 195 -26.02 4.31 -3.13
C TYR A 195 -27.45 3.76 -3.03
N GLU A 196 -27.72 2.61 -3.64
CA GLU A 196 -29.08 2.07 -3.79
C GLU A 196 -29.13 0.59 -3.45
N TRP A 197 -30.07 0.19 -2.59
CA TRP A 197 -30.29 -1.23 -2.27
C TRP A 197 -30.60 -2.05 -3.52
N MET A 198 -29.97 -3.21 -3.64
CA MET A 198 -30.30 -4.18 -4.68
C MET A 198 -31.65 -4.83 -4.38
N ARG A 199 -32.43 -5.08 -5.42
CA ARG A 199 -33.68 -5.86 -5.33
C ARG A 199 -33.41 -7.34 -5.61
N ASN A 200 -32.55 -7.94 -4.79
CA ASN A 200 -32.17 -9.35 -4.87
C ASN A 200 -33.08 -10.28 -4.04
N GLY A 201 -34.05 -9.72 -3.32
CA GLY A 201 -34.97 -10.49 -2.45
C GLY A 201 -34.39 -10.79 -1.05
N ALA A 202 -33.16 -10.38 -0.77
CA ALA A 202 -32.57 -10.54 0.56
C ALA A 202 -33.22 -9.60 1.59
N ARG A 203 -33.49 -10.15 2.78
CA ARG A 203 -34.14 -9.42 3.89
C ARG A 203 -33.30 -9.39 5.17
N ALA A 204 -32.11 -10.00 5.14
CA ALA A 204 -31.23 -10.13 6.27
C ALA A 204 -29.77 -10.16 5.82
N ILE A 205 -28.87 -9.88 6.75
CA ILE A 205 -27.45 -10.12 6.58
C ILE A 205 -27.20 -11.58 6.88
N ILE A 206 -26.53 -12.29 5.98
CA ILE A 206 -26.28 -13.72 6.18
C ILE A 206 -25.04 -13.96 7.04
N HIS A 207 -25.07 -15.04 7.81
CA HIS A 207 -23.89 -15.61 8.43
C HIS A 207 -23.17 -16.50 7.40
N LEU A 208 -21.86 -16.34 7.29
CA LEU A 208 -20.98 -17.18 6.48
C LEU A 208 -20.24 -18.13 7.39
N SER A 209 -20.40 -19.43 7.12
CA SER A 209 -19.60 -20.46 7.81
C SER A 209 -18.12 -20.36 7.45
N GLY A 210 -17.24 -20.87 8.31
CA GLY A 210 -15.81 -21.02 8.04
C GLY A 210 -15.50 -21.74 6.71
N VAL A 211 -16.38 -22.65 6.26
CA VAL A 211 -16.26 -23.32 4.96
C VAL A 211 -16.57 -22.36 3.80
N GLU A 212 -17.63 -21.56 3.92
CA GLU A 212 -18.04 -20.61 2.88
C GLU A 212 -17.04 -19.45 2.75
N ILE A 213 -16.59 -18.85 3.86
CA ILE A 213 -15.61 -17.77 3.79
C ILE A 213 -14.28 -18.27 3.22
N ARG A 214 -13.82 -19.46 3.63
CA ARG A 214 -12.62 -20.08 3.07
C ARG A 214 -12.75 -20.30 1.57
N ARG A 215 -13.86 -20.88 1.11
CA ARG A 215 -14.11 -21.13 -0.32
C ARG A 215 -14.18 -19.83 -1.12
N LEU A 216 -14.81 -18.79 -0.57
CA LEU A 216 -14.87 -17.49 -1.19
C LEU A 216 -13.46 -16.89 -1.36
N LEU A 217 -12.64 -16.96 -0.32
CA LEU A 217 -11.24 -16.50 -0.38
C LEU A 217 -10.44 -17.29 -1.44
N ASP A 218 -10.64 -18.61 -1.52
CA ASP A 218 -10.01 -19.47 -2.53
C ASP A 218 -10.36 -19.04 -3.96
N GLU A 219 -11.65 -18.92 -4.24
CA GLU A 219 -12.17 -18.58 -5.57
C GLU A 219 -11.72 -17.18 -6.03
N LEU A 220 -11.60 -16.24 -5.11
CA LEU A 220 -11.11 -14.89 -5.39
C LEU A 220 -9.58 -14.80 -5.51
N GLY A 221 -8.85 -15.89 -5.21
CA GLY A 221 -7.39 -15.87 -5.11
C GLY A 221 -6.89 -15.00 -3.95
N LEU A 222 -7.77 -14.74 -2.98
CA LEU A 222 -7.49 -14.05 -1.72
C LEU A 222 -7.01 -15.02 -0.65
N ARG A 223 -7.19 -16.33 -0.87
CA ARG A 223 -6.58 -17.34 -0.03
C ARG A 223 -5.09 -17.25 -0.20
N ARG A 224 -4.48 -16.90 0.91
CA ARG A 224 -3.14 -17.31 1.22
C ARG A 224 -3.11 -18.83 1.10
N SER A 225 -2.44 -19.40 0.08
CA SER A 225 -2.03 -20.82 0.08
C SER A 225 -1.58 -21.20 1.49
N ALA A 226 -1.65 -22.47 1.86
CA ALA A 226 -0.93 -22.90 3.07
C ALA A 226 0.57 -22.47 3.03
N ASP A 227 1.08 -22.12 1.85
CA ASP A 227 2.39 -21.50 1.58
C ASP A 227 2.42 -19.95 1.61
N SER A 228 1.34 -19.25 1.94
CA SER A 228 1.31 -17.79 1.91
C SER A 228 0.56 -17.13 3.06
N ILE A 229 0.67 -17.65 4.28
CA ILE A 229 0.65 -16.79 5.48
C ILE A 229 1.98 -16.02 5.51
N PRO A 230 2.10 -14.71 5.17
CA PRO A 230 3.17 -13.90 5.73
C PRO A 230 2.97 -13.88 7.24
N GLY A 231 3.71 -14.74 7.94
CA GLY A 231 3.69 -14.84 9.40
C GLY A 231 3.46 -16.23 10.00
N ARG A 232 3.27 -17.29 9.21
CA ARG A 232 3.52 -18.65 9.70
C ARG A 232 4.21 -19.47 8.63
N ALA A 233 5.43 -19.06 8.32
CA ALA A 233 6.46 -20.05 8.06
C ALA A 233 6.48 -21.02 9.26
N PRO A 234 6.85 -22.30 9.10
CA PRO A 234 7.31 -23.09 10.23
C PRO A 234 8.32 -22.23 11.01
N ALA A 235 8.37 -22.37 12.33
CA ALA A 235 9.27 -21.62 13.21
C ALA A 235 10.71 -21.63 12.67
N GLY A 236 11.01 -20.72 11.75
CA GLY A 236 12.35 -20.36 11.34
C GLY A 236 12.82 -19.49 12.48
N GLU A 237 13.86 -19.96 13.15
CA GLU A 237 14.55 -19.26 14.23
C GLU A 237 14.62 -17.77 13.92
N LEU A 238 14.14 -16.95 14.87
CA LEU A 238 14.41 -15.52 14.81
C LEU A 238 15.93 -15.36 14.79
N ARG A 239 16.43 -14.51 13.88
CA ARG A 239 17.87 -14.34 13.73
C ARG A 239 18.39 -13.46 14.85
N ARG A 240 19.50 -13.86 15.49
CA ARG A 240 20.24 -12.99 16.40
C ARG A 240 21.03 -11.95 15.60
N LEU A 241 21.23 -10.77 16.17
CA LEU A 241 22.15 -9.81 15.59
C LEU A 241 23.59 -10.36 15.65
N PRO A 242 24.39 -10.22 14.57
CA PRO A 242 25.81 -10.53 14.62
C PRO A 242 26.51 -9.71 15.70
N GLU A 243 27.62 -10.25 16.21
CA GLU A 243 28.44 -9.58 17.23
C GLU A 243 28.88 -8.18 16.74
N GLY A 244 28.77 -7.17 17.61
CA GLY A 244 29.08 -5.77 17.28
C GLY A 244 28.08 -5.06 16.35
N THR A 245 27.06 -5.74 15.81
CA THR A 245 26.02 -5.07 14.98
C THR A 245 25.10 -4.20 15.83
N ALA A 246 24.74 -4.64 17.05
CA ALA A 246 23.92 -3.85 17.96
C ALA A 246 24.56 -2.49 18.29
N ASP A 247 25.86 -2.47 18.61
CA ASP A 247 26.59 -1.23 18.93
C ASP A 247 26.64 -0.27 17.74
N ARG A 248 26.90 -0.78 16.53
CA ARG A 248 26.88 0.04 15.31
C ARG A 248 25.49 0.60 15.00
N MET A 249 24.43 -0.17 15.28
CA MET A 249 23.06 0.33 15.14
C MET A 249 22.81 1.47 16.13
N VAL A 250 23.24 1.34 17.38
CA VAL A 250 23.12 2.40 18.40
C VAL A 250 23.88 3.66 17.95
N GLU A 251 25.11 3.51 17.43
CA GLU A 251 25.92 4.63 16.94
C GLU A 251 25.23 5.42 15.82
N LEU A 252 24.67 4.73 14.83
CA LEU A 252 23.91 5.39 13.76
C LEU A 252 22.64 6.04 14.29
N LEU A 253 21.82 5.28 15.04
CA LEU A 253 20.54 5.76 15.55
C LEU A 253 20.68 6.98 16.47
N ARG A 254 21.81 7.13 17.16
CA ARG A 254 22.16 8.32 17.97
C ARG A 254 22.09 9.63 17.18
N GLN A 255 22.35 9.59 15.88
CA GLN A 255 22.29 10.80 15.03
C GLN A 255 20.87 11.38 14.95
N ILE A 256 19.85 10.53 15.04
CA ILE A 256 18.44 10.90 14.86
C ILE A 256 17.61 10.79 16.16
N TYR A 257 18.20 10.27 17.24
CA TYR A 257 17.54 10.12 18.54
C TYR A 257 17.50 11.47 19.27
N ARG A 258 16.47 12.27 19.00
CA ARG A 258 16.30 13.63 19.54
C ARG A 258 14.93 13.85 20.19
N PRO A 259 14.80 14.79 21.15
CA PRO A 259 13.52 15.16 21.73
C PRO A 259 12.46 15.45 20.65
N GLY A 260 11.26 14.91 20.83
CA GLY A 260 10.18 14.97 19.83
C GLY A 260 10.14 13.77 18.86
N HIS A 261 11.23 13.01 18.74
CA HIS A 261 11.30 11.81 17.87
C HIS A 261 11.45 10.49 18.64
N HIS A 262 11.74 10.50 19.94
CA HIS A 262 12.05 9.28 20.73
C HIS A 262 11.03 8.15 20.56
N GLN A 263 9.73 8.44 20.72
CA GLN A 263 8.68 7.41 20.58
C GLN A 263 8.58 6.85 19.16
N PHE A 264 8.70 7.72 18.13
CA PHE A 264 8.66 7.30 16.74
C PHE A 264 9.91 6.48 16.37
N THR A 265 11.08 6.83 16.90
CA THR A 265 12.29 6.03 16.71
C THR A 265 12.12 4.64 17.30
N TRP A 266 11.60 4.51 18.52
CA TRP A 266 11.27 3.20 19.12
C TRP A 266 10.29 2.40 18.27
N LEU A 267 9.23 3.03 17.78
CA LEU A 267 8.22 2.40 16.92
C LEU A 267 8.82 1.91 15.59
N TYR A 268 9.59 2.75 14.90
CA TYR A 268 10.10 2.45 13.57
C TYR A 268 11.29 1.48 13.58
N VAL A 269 12.18 1.56 14.59
CA VAL A 269 13.23 0.55 14.80
C VAL A 269 12.58 -0.80 15.11
N SER A 270 11.63 -0.84 16.04
CA SER A 270 10.95 -2.09 16.39
C SER A 270 10.18 -2.69 15.22
N GLY A 271 9.47 -1.86 14.45
CA GLY A 271 8.74 -2.26 13.26
C GLY A 271 9.65 -2.75 12.14
N TRP A 272 10.84 -2.17 12.00
CA TRP A 272 11.84 -2.64 11.05
C TRP A 272 12.44 -3.98 11.47
N LEU A 273 12.96 -4.09 12.71
CA LEU A 273 13.59 -5.32 13.21
C LEU A 273 12.64 -6.52 13.25
N ALA A 274 11.36 -6.28 13.56
CA ALA A 274 10.34 -7.31 13.51
C ALA A 274 10.09 -7.82 12.07
N LYS A 275 10.06 -6.93 11.06
CA LYS A 275 9.94 -7.32 9.64
C LYS A 275 11.15 -8.11 9.14
N GLU A 276 12.33 -7.77 9.65
CA GLU A 276 13.59 -8.48 9.39
C GLU A 276 13.76 -9.76 10.22
N ARG A 277 12.74 -10.13 11.01
CA ARG A 277 12.71 -11.32 11.89
C ARG A 277 13.90 -11.39 12.85
N VAL A 278 14.39 -10.24 13.33
CA VAL A 278 15.44 -10.16 14.36
C VAL A 278 14.86 -10.54 15.72
N ASP A 279 15.60 -11.29 16.53
CA ASP A 279 15.20 -11.67 17.89
C ASP A 279 14.83 -10.43 18.73
N PRO A 280 13.65 -10.41 19.39
CA PRO A 280 13.15 -9.25 20.12
C PRO A 280 14.07 -8.83 21.27
N ARG A 281 14.89 -9.74 21.80
CA ARG A 281 15.85 -9.43 22.88
C ARG A 281 16.98 -8.54 22.36
N ASP A 282 17.44 -8.76 21.14
CA ASP A 282 18.48 -7.92 20.53
C ASP A 282 17.92 -6.54 20.16
N ALA A 283 16.69 -6.47 19.66
CA ALA A 283 15.98 -5.21 19.45
C ALA A 283 15.80 -4.42 20.75
N ALA A 284 15.40 -5.10 21.83
CA ALA A 284 15.22 -4.47 23.14
C ALA A 284 16.54 -3.91 23.68
N ARG A 285 17.67 -4.64 23.53
CA ARG A 285 18.99 -4.16 23.97
C ARG A 285 19.42 -2.89 23.24
N VAL A 286 19.28 -2.85 21.91
CA VAL A 286 19.60 -1.64 21.10
C VAL A 286 18.79 -0.44 21.59
N LEU A 287 17.49 -0.61 21.80
CA LEU A 287 16.59 0.48 22.21
C LEU A 287 16.79 0.93 23.65
N VAL A 288 17.01 -0.01 24.58
CA VAL A 288 17.33 0.30 25.99
C VAL A 288 18.67 1.02 26.11
N GLN A 289 19.66 0.63 25.31
CA GLN A 289 20.95 1.33 25.28
C GLN A 289 20.78 2.78 24.79
N LEU A 290 20.07 3.00 23.68
CA LEU A 290 19.76 4.35 23.19
C LEU A 290 19.03 5.20 24.25
N TYR A 291 18.02 4.62 24.91
CA TYR A 291 17.28 5.29 25.98
C TYR A 291 18.18 5.68 27.16
N ASN A 292 19.03 4.76 27.62
CA ASN A 292 19.91 5.01 28.75
C ASN A 292 20.97 6.07 28.45
N GLU A 293 21.50 6.11 27.23
CA GLU A 293 22.46 7.14 26.79
C GLU A 293 21.83 8.54 26.72
N HIS A 294 20.51 8.65 26.54
CA HIS A 294 19.78 9.92 26.43
C HIS A 294 18.78 10.10 27.58
N ARG A 295 19.01 9.43 28.71
CA ARG A 295 18.05 9.37 29.82
C ARG A 295 17.66 10.75 30.36
N ASP A 296 18.60 11.69 30.35
CA ASP A 296 18.38 13.07 30.82
C ASP A 296 17.52 13.89 29.84
N GLU A 297 17.45 13.48 28.57
CA GLU A 297 16.58 14.07 27.53
C GLU A 297 15.23 13.32 27.41
N GLU A 298 15.13 12.14 28.03
CA GLU A 298 13.96 11.25 28.02
C GLU A 298 12.97 11.63 29.12
N GLY A 299 12.04 12.52 28.77
CA GLY A 299 10.95 12.94 29.67
C GLY A 299 9.94 11.82 30.05
N ASP A 300 10.01 10.64 29.44
CA ASP A 300 9.11 9.51 29.67
C ASP A 300 9.83 8.28 30.30
N PRO A 301 9.15 7.51 31.17
CA PRO A 301 9.68 6.23 31.66
C PRO A 301 9.89 5.21 30.54
N LEU A 302 10.95 4.39 30.67
CA LEU A 302 11.28 3.29 29.73
C LEU A 302 10.07 2.38 29.42
N ARG A 303 9.20 2.13 30.41
CA ARG A 303 7.98 1.34 30.25
C ARG A 303 7.08 1.85 29.13
N ASN A 304 6.95 3.17 28.97
CA ASN A 304 6.10 3.77 27.94
C ASN A 304 6.72 3.58 26.56
N ARG A 305 8.05 3.69 26.44
CA ARG A 305 8.79 3.42 25.20
C ARG A 305 8.70 1.95 24.78
N ALA A 306 8.83 1.04 25.76
CA ALA A 306 8.77 -0.41 25.56
C ALA A 306 7.47 -0.91 24.93
N THR A 307 6.36 -0.18 25.06
CA THR A 307 5.10 -0.51 24.38
C THR A 307 5.25 -0.63 22.86
N ALA A 308 6.09 0.21 22.25
CA ALA A 308 6.29 0.25 20.80
C ALA A 308 6.95 -1.04 20.28
N LEU A 309 7.90 -1.58 21.04
CA LEU A 309 8.57 -2.85 20.73
C LEU A 309 7.59 -4.01 20.77
N VAL A 310 6.86 -4.13 21.88
CA VAL A 310 5.91 -5.22 22.10
C VAL A 310 4.79 -5.19 21.05
N HIS A 311 4.26 -4.00 20.76
CA HIS A 311 3.25 -3.81 19.73
C HIS A 311 3.78 -4.19 18.33
N SER A 312 4.96 -3.71 17.95
CA SER A 312 5.52 -3.92 16.61
C SER A 312 5.78 -5.39 16.30
N TYR A 313 6.34 -6.14 17.27
CA TYR A 313 6.63 -7.56 17.11
C TYR A 313 5.36 -8.41 17.03
N ARG A 314 4.36 -8.13 17.88
CA ARG A 314 3.05 -8.80 17.80
C ARG A 314 2.34 -8.51 16.48
N LYS A 315 2.37 -7.26 16.01
CA LYS A 315 1.79 -6.88 14.70
C LYS A 315 2.52 -7.50 13.51
N ALA A 316 3.81 -7.84 13.66
CA ALA A 316 4.56 -8.65 12.69
C ALA A 316 4.27 -10.17 12.77
N GLY A 317 3.38 -10.60 13.67
CA GLY A 317 3.01 -12.00 13.86
C GLY A 317 4.03 -12.81 14.67
N ILE A 318 4.92 -12.15 15.43
CA ILE A 318 5.90 -12.83 16.28
C ILE A 318 5.31 -13.03 17.67
N ASP A 319 5.24 -14.29 18.12
CA ASP A 319 4.87 -14.63 19.48
C ASP A 319 6.02 -14.27 20.44
N LEU A 320 5.72 -13.38 21.39
CA LEU A 320 6.67 -12.94 22.41
C LEU A 320 6.62 -13.78 23.68
N GLY A 321 5.64 -14.69 23.83
CA GLY A 321 5.51 -15.56 25.00
C GLY A 321 6.81 -16.28 25.38
N PRO A 322 7.53 -16.91 24.42
CA PRO A 322 8.81 -17.57 24.69
C PRO A 322 9.94 -16.65 25.16
N TYR A 323 9.85 -15.35 24.89
CA TYR A 323 10.89 -14.35 25.19
C TYR A 323 10.51 -13.47 26.39
N ALA A 324 9.35 -13.69 27.01
CA ALA A 324 8.78 -12.79 28.00
C ALA A 324 9.75 -12.54 29.16
N ALA A 325 10.29 -13.59 29.80
CA ALA A 325 11.20 -13.45 30.93
C ALA A 325 12.47 -12.63 30.60
N ASP A 326 13.11 -12.92 29.46
CA ASP A 326 14.30 -12.20 29.01
C ASP A 326 14.00 -10.73 28.67
N LEU A 327 12.84 -10.47 28.06
CA LEU A 327 12.41 -9.12 27.75
C LEU A 327 12.05 -8.33 29.00
N GLU A 328 11.46 -8.98 30.01
CA GLU A 328 11.17 -8.35 31.30
C GLU A 328 12.46 -7.98 32.04
N ASP A 329 13.50 -8.81 31.97
CA ASP A 329 14.82 -8.52 32.49
C ASP A 329 15.47 -7.33 31.76
N ILE A 330 15.43 -7.31 30.43
CA ILE A 330 16.02 -6.24 29.61
C ILE A 330 15.27 -4.90 29.78
N LEU A 331 13.93 -4.93 29.81
CA LEU A 331 13.08 -3.74 29.83
C LEU A 331 12.76 -3.25 31.25
N GLY A 332 12.99 -4.08 32.27
CA GLY A 332 12.66 -3.79 33.67
C GLY A 332 11.15 -3.67 33.97
N THR A 333 10.29 -4.17 33.09
CA THR A 333 8.82 -4.11 33.21
C THR A 333 8.17 -5.34 32.58
N SER A 334 7.00 -5.75 33.10
CA SER A 334 6.28 -6.91 32.54
C SER A 334 5.78 -6.68 31.11
N VAL A 335 6.05 -7.65 30.22
CA VAL A 335 5.60 -7.66 28.81
C VAL A 335 4.11 -8.01 28.69
N SER A 336 3.58 -8.74 29.67
CA SER A 336 2.15 -9.06 29.78
C SER A 336 1.29 -7.85 30.21
N GLY A 337 1.87 -6.88 30.91
CA GLY A 337 1.18 -5.68 31.41
C GLY A 337 1.21 -4.46 30.48
N LEU A 338 1.69 -4.60 29.23
CA LEU A 338 1.77 -3.53 28.23
C LEU A 338 0.57 -3.53 27.26
N GLU A 339 -0.54 -4.17 27.65
CA GLU A 339 -1.78 -4.35 26.89
C GLU A 339 -2.63 -3.09 26.68
N ARG A 340 -2.22 -1.94 27.22
CA ARG A 340 -3.02 -0.70 27.19
C ARG A 340 -2.44 0.35 26.27
N GLU A 341 -2.92 0.32 25.02
CA GLU A 341 -3.51 1.41 24.23
C GLU A 341 -3.38 1.06 22.74
N PRO A 342 -4.47 1.13 21.95
CA PRO A 342 -4.41 0.77 20.54
C PRO A 342 -3.75 1.92 19.77
N PHE A 343 -2.43 1.82 19.54
CA PHE A 343 -1.84 2.48 18.38
C PHE A 343 -2.58 1.99 17.14
N ASP A 344 -3.05 2.94 16.33
CA ASP A 344 -3.99 2.74 15.24
C ASP A 344 -3.59 1.56 14.35
N ALA A 345 -4.43 0.51 14.35
CA ALA A 345 -4.19 -0.71 13.57
C ALA A 345 -4.23 -0.43 12.05
N THR A 346 -4.73 0.74 11.63
CA THR A 346 -4.84 1.18 10.24
C THR A 346 -3.53 1.69 9.65
N GLU A 347 -2.55 2.07 10.47
CA GLU A 347 -1.27 2.57 9.97
C GLU A 347 -0.36 1.38 9.63
N SER A 348 0.14 1.32 8.39
CA SER A 348 1.30 0.50 8.08
C SER A 348 2.40 0.86 9.08
N LEU A 349 2.89 -0.09 9.88
CA LEU A 349 4.08 0.12 10.72
C LEU A 349 5.20 0.61 9.80
N LYS A 350 5.47 1.91 9.77
CA LYS A 350 6.62 2.44 9.05
C LYS A 350 7.84 1.82 9.72
N GLY A 351 8.69 1.16 8.93
CA GLY A 351 9.91 0.53 9.42
C GLY A 351 11.07 1.47 9.13
N ILE A 352 12.04 0.97 8.37
CA ILE A 352 13.20 1.75 7.94
C ILE A 352 12.85 3.04 7.16
N SER A 353 11.71 3.09 6.47
CA SER A 353 11.21 4.30 5.81
C SER A 353 10.78 5.39 6.80
N GLY A 354 10.26 5.01 7.98
CA GLY A 354 9.96 5.97 9.03
C GLY A 354 11.22 6.53 9.66
N LEU A 355 12.29 5.73 9.75
CA LEU A 355 13.59 6.19 10.21
C LEU A 355 14.23 7.18 9.23
N GLU A 356 14.03 7.00 7.92
CA GLU A 356 14.43 7.97 6.89
C GLU A 356 13.65 9.30 7.01
N GLU A 357 12.35 9.26 7.31
CA GLU A 357 11.56 10.49 7.57
C GLU A 357 12.07 11.25 8.80
N ILE A 358 12.40 10.54 9.88
CA ILE A 358 13.01 11.16 11.07
C ILE A 358 14.39 11.72 10.71
N ALA A 359 15.22 10.96 9.98
CA ALA A 359 16.54 11.41 9.55
C ALA A 359 16.44 12.67 8.67
N LEU A 360 15.47 12.75 7.75
CA LEU A 360 15.22 13.96 6.96
C LEU A 360 14.86 15.15 7.85
N SER A 361 14.00 14.93 8.85
CA SER A 361 13.58 15.97 9.79
C SER A 361 14.74 16.47 10.68
N VAL A 362 15.63 15.57 11.12
CA VAL A 362 16.70 15.89 12.08
C VAL A 362 17.98 16.36 11.39
N LEU A 363 18.37 15.71 10.29
CA LEU A 363 19.59 16.02 9.55
C LEU A 363 19.38 17.17 8.55
N GLY A 364 18.12 17.46 8.18
CA GLY A 364 17.74 18.60 7.33
C GLY A 364 18.09 18.45 5.85
N ASP A 365 18.67 17.31 5.44
CA ASP A 365 19.13 17.05 4.08
C ASP A 365 18.63 15.67 3.58
N PRO A 366 17.91 15.62 2.44
CA PRO A 366 17.41 14.37 1.85
C PRO A 366 18.49 13.34 1.51
N GLU A 367 19.68 13.78 1.10
CA GLU A 367 20.78 12.87 0.78
C GLU A 367 21.35 12.22 2.05
N SER A 368 21.57 13.01 3.10
CA SER A 368 22.00 12.53 4.41
C SER A 368 20.99 11.54 5.01
N ALA A 369 19.69 11.78 4.85
CA ALA A 369 18.64 10.85 5.29
C ALA A 369 18.68 9.52 4.52
N ARG A 370 18.94 9.58 3.20
CA ARG A 370 19.10 8.38 2.36
C ARG A 370 20.35 7.59 2.71
N ILE A 371 21.47 8.26 2.92
CA ILE A 371 22.73 7.65 3.35
C ILE A 371 22.53 6.96 4.69
N PHE A 372 21.95 7.67 5.67
CA PHE A 372 21.61 7.11 6.98
C PHE A 372 20.76 5.84 6.86
N ARG A 373 19.68 5.87 6.06
CA ARG A 373 18.85 4.69 5.80
C ARG A 373 19.66 3.54 5.20
N ALA A 374 20.53 3.82 4.23
CA ALA A 374 21.32 2.81 3.55
C ALA A 374 22.34 2.16 4.49
N GLU A 375 23.06 2.97 5.30
CA GLU A 375 24.01 2.50 6.30
C GLU A 375 23.32 1.62 7.34
N LEU A 376 22.16 2.05 7.83
CA LEU A 376 21.39 1.29 8.82
C LEU A 376 20.87 -0.04 8.24
N ALA A 377 20.38 -0.04 6.99
CA ALA A 377 19.95 -1.26 6.31
C ALA A 377 21.10 -2.27 6.13
N ALA A 378 22.28 -1.78 5.78
CA ALA A 378 23.47 -2.58 5.52
C ALA A 378 23.98 -3.33 6.77
N LEU A 379 23.68 -2.84 7.98
CA LEU A 379 24.05 -3.55 9.22
C LEU A 379 23.34 -4.90 9.39
N LEU A 380 22.12 -5.01 8.86
CA LEU A 380 21.30 -6.22 8.91
C LEU A 380 21.44 -7.09 7.68
N HIS A 381 21.87 -6.49 6.58
CA HIS A 381 22.14 -7.13 5.31
C HIS A 381 23.56 -6.72 4.88
N PRO A 382 24.61 -7.25 5.52
CA PRO A 382 26.00 -6.92 5.16
C PRO A 382 26.37 -7.39 3.75
N GLU A 383 25.67 -8.39 3.23
CA GLU A 383 25.69 -8.81 1.81
C GLU A 383 24.86 -7.86 0.92
N GLY A 384 24.06 -6.98 1.53
CA GLY A 384 23.17 -5.98 0.92
C GLY A 384 23.86 -4.71 0.41
N ARG A 385 25.16 -4.80 0.05
CA ARG A 385 25.68 -3.90 -0.99
C ARG A 385 25.02 -4.16 -2.35
N GLU A 386 24.30 -5.28 -2.49
CA GLU A 386 23.49 -5.61 -3.66
C GLU A 386 22.12 -6.16 -3.21
N GLY A 387 20.99 -5.61 -3.68
CA GLY A 387 19.76 -6.45 -3.71
C GLY A 387 18.37 -5.85 -3.43
N GLY A 388 18.22 -4.59 -3.00
CA GLY A 388 16.87 -4.00 -2.79
C GLY A 388 16.36 -3.17 -3.96
N ALA A 389 17.18 -2.24 -4.44
CA ALA A 389 16.98 -1.53 -5.70
C ALA A 389 17.62 -2.27 -6.89
N ALA A 390 18.57 -3.16 -6.61
CA ALA A 390 19.44 -3.82 -7.61
C ALA A 390 18.76 -4.89 -8.48
N ARG A 391 17.56 -5.36 -8.13
CA ARG A 391 16.80 -6.27 -9.01
C ARG A 391 15.93 -5.55 -10.02
N THR A 392 15.60 -4.27 -9.79
CA THR A 392 14.84 -3.46 -10.76
C THR A 392 15.73 -2.52 -11.55
N LEU A 393 16.93 -2.23 -11.05
CA LEU A 393 17.87 -1.28 -11.64
C LEU A 393 19.22 -1.94 -11.82
N VAL A 394 19.84 -1.66 -12.97
CA VAL A 394 21.19 -2.04 -13.33
C VAL A 394 22.04 -0.79 -13.20
N ASN A 395 23.06 -0.81 -12.34
CA ASN A 395 24.07 0.25 -12.26
C ASN A 395 25.42 -0.40 -11.95
N ASP A 396 26.06 -0.90 -13.01
CA ASP A 396 27.37 -1.54 -12.95
C ASP A 396 28.39 -0.62 -13.60
N ALA A 397 29.14 0.12 -12.77
CA ALA A 397 30.13 1.07 -13.25
C ALA A 397 31.32 0.39 -13.94
N GLU A 398 31.68 -0.83 -13.53
CA GLU A 398 32.83 -1.57 -14.07
C GLU A 398 32.53 -2.08 -15.49
N ARG A 399 31.33 -2.62 -15.71
CA ARG A 399 30.86 -3.08 -17.04
C ARG A 399 30.24 -1.95 -17.86
N GLY A 400 30.12 -0.76 -17.29
CA GLY A 400 29.49 0.41 -17.90
C GLY A 400 28.01 0.23 -18.19
N LEU A 401 27.28 -0.53 -17.37
CA LEU A 401 25.87 -0.85 -17.57
C LEU A 401 24.97 0.04 -16.71
N VAL A 402 23.97 0.66 -17.33
CA VAL A 402 22.91 1.41 -16.63
C VAL A 402 21.56 1.02 -17.22
N GLY A 403 20.60 0.64 -16.40
CA GLY A 403 19.35 0.08 -16.91
C GLY A 403 18.34 -0.29 -15.85
N GLY A 404 17.32 -1.03 -16.25
CA GLY A 404 16.33 -1.54 -15.32
C GLY A 404 15.41 -2.61 -15.90
N ALA A 405 14.74 -3.33 -15.01
CA ALA A 405 13.83 -4.41 -15.33
C ALA A 405 12.58 -3.86 -16.04
N ILE A 406 12.16 -4.56 -17.09
CA ILE A 406 10.87 -4.36 -17.76
C ILE A 406 9.89 -5.51 -17.49
N ASP A 407 10.41 -6.70 -17.19
CA ASP A 407 9.63 -7.83 -16.71
C ASP A 407 10.49 -8.63 -15.73
N LEU A 408 10.35 -8.32 -14.43
CA LEU A 408 11.14 -8.94 -13.37
C LEU A 408 10.83 -10.44 -13.24
N LYS A 409 9.60 -10.86 -13.56
CA LYS A 409 9.20 -12.28 -13.48
C LYS A 409 9.88 -13.10 -14.57
N ARG A 410 10.09 -12.51 -15.74
CA ARG A 410 10.80 -13.13 -16.86
C ARG A 410 12.30 -12.82 -16.89
N GLY A 411 12.80 -12.03 -15.94
CA GLY A 411 14.21 -11.63 -15.88
C GLY A 411 14.64 -10.76 -17.06
N LEU A 412 13.75 -9.90 -17.59
CA LEU A 412 14.01 -9.03 -18.74
C LEU A 412 14.33 -7.61 -18.30
N TYR A 413 15.42 -7.07 -18.86
CA TYR A 413 15.98 -5.77 -18.53
C TYR A 413 16.26 -4.96 -19.79
N ILE A 414 16.15 -3.64 -19.68
CA ILE A 414 16.71 -2.71 -20.68
C ILE A 414 17.97 -2.11 -20.09
N VAL A 415 19.08 -2.19 -20.82
CA VAL A 415 20.40 -1.81 -20.33
C VAL A 415 21.15 -0.99 -21.39
N ALA A 416 21.54 0.22 -21.04
CA ALA A 416 22.53 1.00 -21.76
C ALA A 416 23.94 0.55 -21.34
N ASN A 417 24.77 0.22 -22.32
CA ASN A 417 26.20 0.02 -22.12
C ASN A 417 26.95 1.30 -22.57
N THR A 418 27.46 2.07 -21.62
CA THR A 418 28.17 3.33 -21.84
C THR A 418 29.62 3.13 -22.29
N ASN A 419 30.17 1.92 -22.17
CA ASN A 419 31.51 1.61 -22.69
C ASN A 419 31.49 1.41 -24.22
N VAL A 420 30.40 0.86 -24.77
CA VAL A 420 30.22 0.62 -26.21
C VAL A 420 29.15 1.50 -26.86
N TRP A 421 28.49 2.36 -26.08
CA TRP A 421 27.43 3.28 -26.51
C TRP A 421 26.30 2.57 -27.28
N LYS A 422 25.63 1.62 -26.62
CA LYS A 422 24.48 0.89 -27.18
C LYS A 422 23.46 0.55 -26.11
N VAL A 423 22.20 0.38 -26.50
CA VAL A 423 21.12 -0.07 -25.60
C VAL A 423 20.64 -1.44 -26.01
N TYR A 424 20.49 -2.34 -25.04
CA TYR A 424 20.11 -3.73 -25.23
C TYR A 424 18.89 -4.12 -24.38
N LEU A 425 18.18 -5.13 -24.86
CA LEU A 425 17.44 -6.07 -24.03
C LEU A 425 18.46 -7.03 -23.41
N ALA A 426 18.37 -7.24 -22.11
CA ALA A 426 19.17 -8.20 -21.38
C ALA A 426 18.28 -9.20 -20.66
N GLU A 427 18.74 -10.44 -20.60
CA GLU A 427 18.13 -11.54 -19.87
C GLU A 427 19.02 -11.91 -18.70
N ALA A 428 18.41 -12.12 -17.54
CA ALA A 428 19.14 -12.59 -16.40
C ALA A 428 19.36 -14.11 -16.48
N ALA A 429 20.62 -14.50 -16.60
CA ALA A 429 21.08 -15.88 -16.53
C ALA A 429 21.61 -16.19 -15.12
N ARG A 430 21.50 -17.45 -14.71
CA ARG A 430 22.19 -17.94 -13.50
C ARG A 430 23.63 -18.29 -13.89
N ASP A 431 24.60 -17.85 -13.10
CA ASP A 431 25.99 -18.26 -13.26
C ASP A 431 26.12 -19.76 -12.95
N GLU A 432 26.85 -20.51 -13.79
CA GLU A 432 27.05 -21.95 -13.61
C GLU A 432 28.03 -22.29 -12.46
N GLY A 433 28.87 -21.33 -12.06
CA GLY A 433 29.86 -21.47 -10.98
C GLY A 433 29.40 -20.93 -9.63
N ASP A 434 28.40 -20.05 -9.61
CA ASP A 434 27.79 -19.49 -8.39
C ASP A 434 26.27 -19.32 -8.57
N PRO A 435 25.44 -20.23 -8.04
CA PRO A 435 23.98 -20.20 -8.22
C PRO A 435 23.29 -18.94 -7.70
N ASP A 436 23.97 -18.21 -6.80
CA ASP A 436 23.48 -16.98 -6.18
C ASP A 436 23.92 -15.72 -6.95
N ARG A 437 24.82 -15.86 -7.93
CA ARG A 437 25.25 -14.78 -8.82
C ARG A 437 24.42 -14.75 -10.11
N GLN A 438 23.80 -13.60 -10.36
CA GLN A 438 22.94 -13.38 -11.54
C GLN A 438 23.71 -12.59 -12.60
N GLU A 439 23.99 -13.20 -13.75
CA GLU A 439 24.65 -12.52 -14.86
C GLU A 439 23.62 -11.96 -15.87
N LEU A 440 23.77 -10.69 -16.25
CA LEU A 440 23.02 -10.11 -17.35
C LEU A 440 23.65 -10.47 -18.68
N ARG A 441 22.91 -11.26 -19.47
CA ARG A 441 23.25 -11.57 -20.85
C ARG A 441 22.57 -10.58 -21.78
N LEU A 442 23.36 -9.79 -22.50
CA LEU A 442 22.84 -8.86 -23.52
C LEU A 442 22.37 -9.70 -24.72
N THR A 443 21.07 -9.67 -25.03
CA THR A 443 20.47 -10.56 -26.04
C THR A 443 20.13 -9.86 -27.34
N ARG A 444 19.56 -8.65 -27.28
CA ARG A 444 19.08 -7.93 -28.47
C ARG A 444 19.39 -6.44 -28.40
N GLU A 445 19.97 -5.87 -29.45
CA GLU A 445 20.18 -4.42 -29.56
C GLU A 445 18.84 -3.70 -29.85
N ILE A 446 18.57 -2.62 -29.12
CA ILE A 446 17.35 -1.81 -29.22
C ILE A 446 17.66 -0.44 -29.86
N LEU A 447 18.71 0.24 -29.37
CA LEU A 447 19.10 1.57 -29.82
C LEU A 447 20.62 1.65 -30.05
N VAL A 448 21.00 2.40 -31.09
CA VAL A 448 22.38 2.76 -31.38
C VAL A 448 22.73 4.05 -30.63
N GLY A 449 23.83 4.01 -29.87
CA GLY A 449 24.20 5.05 -28.91
C GLY A 449 23.66 4.80 -27.51
N ALA A 450 24.04 5.66 -26.56
CA ALA A 450 23.50 5.66 -25.20
C ALA A 450 23.51 7.09 -24.60
N PRO A 451 22.74 7.34 -23.51
CA PRO A 451 22.76 8.62 -22.83
C PRO A 451 24.15 8.89 -22.21
N GLU A 452 24.65 10.10 -22.41
CA GLU A 452 25.86 10.61 -21.75
C GLU A 452 25.49 11.57 -20.60
N ARG A 453 24.48 12.43 -20.81
CA ARG A 453 23.89 13.28 -19.77
C ARG A 453 22.38 13.31 -19.93
N VAL A 454 21.68 13.31 -18.81
CA VAL A 454 20.21 13.35 -18.75
C VAL A 454 19.76 14.49 -17.84
N THR A 455 18.84 15.30 -18.32
CA THR A 455 18.06 16.25 -17.51
C THR A 455 16.60 15.85 -17.59
N ILE A 456 15.94 15.71 -16.45
CA ILE A 456 14.51 15.44 -16.35
C ILE A 456 13.83 16.73 -15.92
N ARG A 457 12.86 17.18 -16.73
CA ARG A 457 12.02 18.33 -16.41
C ARG A 457 10.64 17.83 -16.02
N ALA A 458 10.24 18.15 -14.80
CA ALA A 458 8.91 17.84 -14.29
C ALA A 458 8.13 19.14 -14.14
N ASN A 459 6.98 19.22 -14.81
CA ASN A 459 6.03 20.30 -14.63
C ASN A 459 5.00 19.88 -13.55
N PRO A 460 5.07 20.45 -12.33
CA PRO A 460 4.21 20.04 -11.23
C PRO A 460 2.74 20.45 -11.42
N LEU A 461 2.43 21.28 -12.41
CA LEU A 461 1.07 21.75 -12.71
C LEU A 461 0.39 20.89 -13.78
N SER A 462 1.11 20.46 -14.81
CA SER A 462 0.57 19.60 -15.88
C SER A 462 0.80 18.11 -15.65
N ASN A 463 1.65 17.72 -14.68
CA ASN A 463 2.19 16.36 -14.52
C ASN A 463 2.92 15.84 -15.78
N GLU A 464 3.33 16.74 -16.67
CA GLU A 464 4.13 16.38 -17.84
C GLU A 464 5.60 16.23 -17.46
N ILE A 465 6.21 15.17 -18.01
CA ILE A 465 7.64 14.90 -17.87
C ILE A 465 8.26 15.02 -19.26
N THR A 466 9.23 15.92 -19.39
CA THR A 466 10.06 16.02 -20.59
C THR A 466 11.52 15.75 -20.22
N TYR A 467 12.29 15.33 -21.22
CA TYR A 467 13.69 14.98 -21.06
C TYR A 467 14.55 15.87 -21.94
N GLU A 468 15.75 16.20 -21.48
CA GLU A 468 16.86 16.65 -22.33
C GLU A 468 17.98 15.64 -22.20
N ILE A 469 18.40 15.06 -23.32
CA ILE A 469 19.39 13.99 -23.36
C ILE A 469 20.53 14.38 -24.28
N ALA A 470 21.74 14.44 -23.74
CA ALA A 470 22.95 14.38 -24.54
C ALA A 470 23.20 12.90 -24.89
N TRP A 471 22.89 12.52 -26.12
CA TRP A 471 22.99 11.15 -26.61
C TRP A 471 24.28 10.96 -27.40
N ARG A 472 25.12 10.00 -27.02
CA ARG A 472 26.37 9.72 -27.73
C ARG A 472 26.18 8.53 -28.66
N SER A 473 26.51 8.71 -29.94
CA SER A 473 26.46 7.67 -30.96
C SER A 473 27.69 7.70 -31.87
N TYR A 474 27.72 6.86 -32.90
CA TYR A 474 28.75 6.88 -33.95
C TYR A 474 28.75 8.19 -34.77
N LEU A 475 27.66 8.97 -34.72
CA LEU A 475 27.55 10.29 -35.33
C LEU A 475 28.12 11.41 -34.45
N GLY A 476 28.60 11.09 -33.24
CA GLY A 476 28.98 12.06 -32.22
C GLY A 476 27.84 12.37 -31.23
N PRO A 477 27.99 13.43 -30.41
CA PRO A 477 26.98 13.83 -29.42
C PRO A 477 25.78 14.51 -30.11
N ILE A 478 24.56 14.05 -29.78
CA ILE A 478 23.29 14.52 -30.31
C ILE A 478 22.44 15.02 -29.13
N GLN A 479 21.86 16.20 -29.26
CA GLN A 479 20.90 16.70 -28.26
C GLN A 479 19.48 16.27 -28.64
N LEU A 480 18.79 15.60 -27.71
CA LEU A 480 17.41 15.15 -27.85
C LEU A 480 16.58 15.82 -26.76
N SER A 481 15.39 16.30 -27.09
CA SER A 481 14.48 16.90 -26.13
C SER A 481 13.02 16.54 -26.41
N GLY A 482 12.19 16.54 -25.36
CA GLY A 482 10.75 16.29 -25.44
C GLY A 482 10.30 15.07 -24.63
N SER A 483 9.11 14.54 -24.95
CA SER A 483 8.63 13.30 -24.35
C SER A 483 9.43 12.09 -24.84
N ALA A 484 9.27 10.93 -24.18
CA ALA A 484 9.89 9.69 -24.66
C ALA A 484 9.51 9.36 -26.11
N THR A 485 8.27 9.66 -26.52
CA THR A 485 7.79 9.48 -27.89
C THR A 485 8.49 10.43 -28.86
N ASP A 486 8.65 11.71 -28.50
CA ASP A 486 9.33 12.70 -29.36
C ASP A 486 10.79 12.32 -29.60
N ILE A 487 11.46 11.86 -28.54
CA ILE A 487 12.84 11.40 -28.58
C ILE A 487 12.98 10.18 -29.49
N VAL A 488 12.10 9.19 -29.36
CA VAL A 488 12.11 8.01 -30.24
C VAL A 488 11.82 8.37 -31.71
N ASN A 489 10.88 9.28 -31.96
CA ASN A 489 10.61 9.77 -33.32
C ASN A 489 11.85 10.42 -33.94
N ARG A 490 12.55 11.27 -33.17
CA ARG A 490 13.79 11.90 -33.61
C ARG A 490 14.90 10.88 -33.84
N MET A 491 15.09 9.93 -32.93
CA MET A 491 16.07 8.85 -33.06
C MET A 491 15.79 7.96 -34.27
N THR A 492 14.52 7.71 -34.58
CA THR A 492 14.09 6.94 -35.76
C THR A 492 14.50 7.65 -37.05
N ALA A 493 14.28 8.97 -37.12
CA ALA A 493 14.70 9.78 -38.26
C ALA A 493 16.23 9.82 -38.44
N LEU A 494 16.99 9.64 -37.36
CA LEU A 494 18.46 9.61 -37.37
C LEU A 494 19.04 8.21 -37.60
N GLY A 495 18.20 7.19 -37.78
CA GLY A 495 18.66 5.80 -37.97
C GLY A 495 19.21 5.14 -36.71
N LEU A 496 18.84 5.63 -35.51
CA LEU A 496 19.35 5.15 -34.22
C LEU A 496 18.47 4.08 -33.56
N VAL A 497 17.32 3.75 -34.16
CA VAL A 497 16.36 2.76 -33.61
C VAL A 497 16.49 1.44 -34.35
N VAL A 498 16.88 0.38 -33.63
CA VAL A 498 16.96 -1.00 -34.16
C VAL A 498 15.64 -1.72 -33.93
N ASP A 499 15.07 -1.62 -32.72
CA ASP A 499 13.79 -2.25 -32.36
C ASP A 499 12.74 -1.20 -32.00
N ARG A 500 11.80 -0.98 -32.93
CA ARG A 500 10.74 0.02 -32.78
C ARG A 500 9.73 -0.31 -31.68
N ASN A 501 9.52 -1.58 -31.37
CA ASN A 501 8.51 -1.99 -30.39
C ASN A 501 8.99 -1.72 -28.95
N LEU A 502 10.30 -1.79 -28.73
CA LEU A 502 10.89 -1.55 -27.40
C LEU A 502 11.47 -0.14 -27.23
N ALA A 503 11.67 0.64 -28.29
CA ALA A 503 12.35 1.93 -28.23
C ALA A 503 11.73 2.91 -27.20
N ALA A 504 10.41 3.07 -27.19
CA ALA A 504 9.73 3.98 -26.25
C ALA A 504 9.87 3.51 -24.80
N SER A 505 9.65 2.21 -24.55
CA SER A 505 9.87 1.59 -23.24
C SER A 505 11.33 1.68 -22.81
N ALA A 506 12.27 1.60 -23.76
CA ALA A 506 13.69 1.70 -23.50
C ALA A 506 14.11 3.09 -23.05
N ILE A 507 13.65 4.13 -23.74
CA ILE A 507 13.91 5.50 -23.32
C ILE A 507 13.32 5.76 -21.95
N ALA A 508 12.04 5.42 -21.73
CA ALA A 508 11.40 5.63 -20.42
C ALA A 508 12.15 4.90 -19.29
N LYS A 509 12.48 3.62 -19.48
CA LYS A 509 13.18 2.81 -18.48
C LYS A 509 14.61 3.31 -18.21
N LEU A 510 15.31 3.78 -19.25
CA LEU A 510 16.63 4.38 -19.07
C LEU A 510 16.56 5.71 -18.32
N MET A 511 15.56 6.56 -18.56
CA MET A 511 15.43 7.82 -17.82
C MET A 511 15.19 7.56 -16.33
N GLU A 512 14.33 6.58 -16.01
CA GLU A 512 14.12 6.09 -14.65
C GLU A 512 15.43 5.58 -14.02
N ALA A 513 16.19 4.77 -14.76
CA ALA A 513 17.46 4.22 -14.29
C ALA A 513 18.54 5.30 -14.09
N TYR A 514 18.62 6.29 -14.97
CA TYR A 514 19.55 7.41 -14.84
C TYR A 514 19.17 8.32 -13.67
N HIS A 515 17.88 8.52 -13.41
CA HIS A 515 17.41 9.22 -12.22
C HIS A 515 17.78 8.48 -10.94
N ALA A 516 17.44 7.19 -10.87
CA ALA A 516 17.67 6.38 -9.69
C ALA A 516 19.15 6.10 -9.40
N SER A 517 20.01 6.15 -10.42
CA SER A 517 21.48 6.04 -10.28
C SER A 517 22.18 7.38 -10.02
N GLY A 518 21.45 8.49 -9.83
CA GLY A 518 22.01 9.82 -9.61
C GLY A 518 22.73 10.41 -10.83
N ARG A 519 22.56 9.81 -12.02
CA ARG A 519 23.17 10.23 -13.29
C ARG A 519 22.31 11.24 -14.07
N ALA A 520 21.11 11.55 -13.60
CA ALA A 520 20.23 12.56 -14.18
C ALA A 520 20.08 13.78 -13.27
N ARG A 521 20.10 14.97 -13.89
CA ARG A 521 19.76 16.23 -13.23
C ARG A 521 18.24 16.41 -13.23
N LEU A 522 17.64 16.65 -12.07
CA LEU A 522 16.21 17.01 -11.98
C LEU A 522 16.05 18.54 -11.98
N VAL A 523 15.14 19.05 -12.80
CA VAL A 523 14.77 20.47 -12.85
C VAL A 523 13.25 20.58 -12.72
N SER A 524 12.78 21.35 -11.75
CA SER A 524 11.36 21.65 -11.58
C SER A 524 11.04 22.97 -12.30
N GLU A 525 10.04 22.97 -13.19
CA GLU A 525 9.59 24.18 -13.91
C GLU A 525 8.71 25.09 -13.04
N VAL A 526 9.15 25.42 -11.83
CA VAL A 526 8.56 26.50 -11.01
C VAL A 526 9.42 27.77 -11.04
N ASP A 527 10.66 27.67 -11.52
CA ASP A 527 11.61 28.80 -11.60
C ASP A 527 12.08 29.06 -13.05
N ALA A 528 11.15 29.41 -13.94
CA ALA A 528 11.49 30.08 -15.20
C ALA A 528 10.83 31.48 -15.18
N PRO A 529 11.61 32.57 -15.02
CA PRO A 529 11.09 33.89 -15.27
C PRO A 529 11.08 34.14 -16.78
N GLY A 530 9.90 34.19 -17.39
CA GLY A 530 9.69 34.75 -18.74
C GLY A 530 10.06 33.85 -19.90
#